data_AF-A0A442G5F2-F1
#
_entry.id   AF-A0A442G5F2-F1
#
_cell.length_a   1.000
_cell.length_b   1.000
_cell.length_c   1.000
_cell.angle_alpha   90.00
_cell.angle_beta   90.00
_cell.angle_gamma   90.00
#
_symmetry.space_group_name_H-M   'P 1'
#
loop_
_entity.id
_entity.type
_entity.pdbx_description
1 polymer ?
#
loop_
_entity_poly.entity_id
_entity_poly.type
_entity_poly.pdbx_seq_one_letter_code
_entity_poly.pdbx_strand_id
1 'polypeptide(L)'
;MANVELLAPKPVSRRPMPVRSGRPAPPTLVAALACEPRLVAKHPALGDFLRGRWADAAFMTAAGMAEATGLPTTTLLRLLAALGYPNFRSFRDTVRAQLRST
;
A
#
# COMPACT_ATOMS: atom_id res chain seq x y z
N MET A 1 -62.63 -3.75 -16.12
CA MET A 1 -62.17 -2.42 -15.68
C MET A 1 -61.25 -2.61 -14.49
N ALA A 2 -60.04 -2.03 -14.59
CA ALA A 2 -59.04 -1.76 -13.55
C ALA A 2 -58.56 -2.89 -12.62
N ASN A 3 -57.46 -3.51 -13.04
CA ASN A 3 -56.47 -4.23 -12.24
C ASN A 3 -55.70 -3.20 -11.38
N VAL A 4 -55.74 -3.28 -10.04
CA VAL A 4 -54.95 -2.41 -9.17
C VAL A 4 -53.60 -3.06 -8.91
N GLU A 5 -52.60 -2.46 -9.55
CA GLU A 5 -51.17 -2.72 -9.43
C GLU A 5 -50.61 -2.48 -8.02
N LEU A 6 -49.56 -3.27 -7.73
CA LEU A 6 -48.33 -2.95 -7.02
C LEU A 6 -48.41 -2.09 -5.73
N LEU A 7 -48.02 -2.72 -4.62
CA LEU A 7 -47.08 -2.08 -3.69
C LEU A 7 -46.14 -3.12 -3.09
N ALA A 8 -45.06 -3.43 -3.81
CA ALA A 8 -43.94 -4.16 -3.26
C ALA A 8 -43.11 -3.24 -2.36
N PRO A 9 -42.75 -3.65 -1.12
CA PRO A 9 -41.85 -2.86 -0.30
C PRO A 9 -40.44 -2.86 -0.91
N LYS A 10 -39.96 -1.69 -1.31
CA LYS A 10 -38.57 -1.50 -1.77
C LYS A 10 -37.60 -1.95 -0.67
N PRO A 11 -36.70 -2.91 -0.93
CA PRO A 11 -35.61 -3.16 -0.01
C PRO A 11 -34.68 -1.96 -0.05
N VAL A 12 -34.57 -1.26 1.08
CA VAL A 12 -33.58 -0.22 1.32
C VAL A 12 -32.22 -0.87 1.10
N SER A 13 -31.61 -0.59 -0.05
CA SER A 13 -30.26 -0.99 -0.38
C SER A 13 -29.33 -0.28 0.59
N ARG A 14 -29.08 -0.92 1.75
CA ARG A 14 -28.00 -0.57 2.65
C ARG A 14 -26.71 -0.82 1.88
N ARG A 15 -26.27 0.17 1.11
CA ARG A 15 -24.91 0.24 0.62
C ARG A 15 -24.01 0.06 1.85
N PRO A 16 -23.09 -0.91 1.87
CA PRO A 16 -22.02 -0.89 2.84
C PRO A 16 -21.31 0.44 2.60
N MET A 17 -21.35 1.34 3.59
CA MET A 17 -20.45 2.49 3.56
C MET A 17 -19.04 1.92 3.46
N PRO A 18 -18.24 2.27 2.44
CA PRO A 18 -16.84 1.95 2.49
C PRO A 18 -16.34 2.72 3.70
N VAL A 19 -16.02 1.98 4.76
CA VAL A 19 -15.22 2.49 5.85
C VAL A 19 -13.97 3.00 5.15
N ARG A 20 -13.90 4.32 4.92
CA ARG A 20 -12.67 4.98 4.51
C ARG A 20 -11.76 4.91 5.73
N SER A 21 -11.24 3.71 5.99
CA SER A 21 -9.96 3.54 6.62
C SER A 21 -9.02 4.32 5.69
N GLY A 22 -8.75 5.58 6.03
CA GLY A 22 -7.96 6.53 5.25
C GLY A 22 -6.49 6.14 5.10
N ARG A 23 -6.21 4.84 5.13
CA ARG A 23 -4.93 4.28 4.75
C ARG A 23 -4.99 4.11 3.24
N PRO A 24 -4.15 4.83 2.48
CA PRO A 24 -4.04 4.61 1.06
C PRO A 24 -3.76 3.12 0.84
N ALA A 25 -4.54 2.48 -0.04
CA ALA A 25 -4.31 1.08 -0.38
C ALA A 25 -2.91 0.99 -1.01
N PRO A 26 -2.08 -0.03 -0.72
CA PRO A 26 -0.77 -0.16 -1.35
C PRO A 26 -0.83 -1.19 -2.49
N PRO A 27 -1.43 -0.90 -3.66
CA PRO A 27 -1.55 -1.89 -4.73
C PRO A 27 -0.17 -2.20 -5.34
N THR A 28 0.66 -1.19 -5.59
CA THR A 28 1.95 -1.38 -6.28
C THR A 28 3.06 -1.89 -5.37
N LEU A 29 3.11 -1.43 -4.11
CA LEU A 29 4.13 -1.87 -3.16
C LEU A 29 3.86 -3.28 -2.62
N VAL A 30 2.60 -3.64 -2.39
CA VAL A 30 2.25 -5.02 -2.01
C VAL A 30 2.42 -5.97 -3.19
N ALA A 31 2.14 -5.54 -4.43
CA ALA A 31 2.47 -6.33 -5.61
C ALA A 31 3.99 -6.54 -5.74
N ALA A 32 4.82 -5.52 -5.48
CA ALA A 32 6.27 -5.66 -5.49
C ALA A 32 6.77 -6.66 -4.41
N LEU A 33 6.16 -6.63 -3.20
CA LEU A 33 6.42 -7.63 -2.15
C LEU A 33 6.06 -9.07 -2.60
N ALA A 34 5.01 -9.22 -3.41
CA ALA A 34 4.57 -10.51 -3.92
C ALA A 34 5.48 -11.07 -5.02
N CYS A 35 6.20 -10.21 -5.76
CA CYS A 35 7.20 -10.64 -6.73
C CYS A 35 8.46 -11.22 -6.05
N GLU A 36 8.80 -10.77 -4.84
CA GLU A 36 10.01 -11.18 -4.12
C GLU A 36 9.71 -11.70 -2.69
N PRO A 37 8.93 -12.79 -2.54
CA PRO A 37 8.46 -13.27 -1.23
C PRO A 37 9.61 -13.76 -0.33
N ARG A 38 10.70 -14.26 -0.93
CA ARG A 38 11.90 -14.69 -0.19
C ARG A 38 12.65 -13.53 0.46
N LEU A 39 12.59 -12.37 -0.16
CA LEU A 39 13.24 -11.15 0.32
C LEU A 39 12.54 -10.64 1.59
N VAL A 40 11.21 -10.66 1.58
CA VAL A 40 10.37 -10.29 2.73
C VAL A 40 10.49 -11.31 3.86
N ALA A 41 10.61 -12.60 3.54
CA ALA A 41 10.84 -13.65 4.53
C ALA A 41 12.17 -13.47 5.29
N LYS A 42 13.21 -12.96 4.63
CA LYS A 42 14.50 -12.63 5.27
C LYS A 42 14.49 -11.32 6.03
N HIS A 43 13.60 -10.39 5.66
CA HIS A 43 13.51 -9.05 6.23
C HIS A 43 12.07 -8.73 6.64
N PRO A 44 11.55 -9.38 7.71
CA PRO A 44 10.16 -9.21 8.14
C PRO A 44 9.83 -7.75 8.47
N ALA A 45 10.76 -7.02 9.10
CA ALA A 45 10.59 -5.59 9.42
C ALA A 45 10.38 -4.71 8.18
N LEU A 46 11.03 -5.02 7.05
CA LEU A 46 10.79 -4.32 5.79
C LEU A 46 9.40 -4.63 5.23
N GLY A 47 8.96 -5.90 5.33
CA GLY A 47 7.62 -6.31 4.96
C GLY A 47 6.54 -5.62 5.79
N ASP A 48 6.70 -5.56 7.10
CA ASP A 48 5.76 -4.90 8.00
C ASP A 48 5.72 -3.39 7.80
N PHE A 49 6.88 -2.77 7.56
CA PHE A 49 6.95 -1.37 7.15
C PHE A 49 6.17 -1.13 5.85
N LEU A 50 6.34 -1.97 4.83
CA LEU A 50 5.64 -1.79 3.55
C LEU A 50 4.14 -2.15 3.60
N ARG A 51 3.70 -3.01 4.52
CA ARG A 51 2.27 -3.31 4.73
C ARG A 51 1.55 -2.24 5.54
N GLY A 52 2.22 -1.69 6.56
CA GLY A 52 1.61 -0.74 7.49
C GLY A 52 1.98 0.72 7.23
N ARG A 53 3.24 1.00 6.98
CA ARG A 53 3.81 2.35 7.09
C ARG A 53 4.41 2.86 5.79
N TRP A 54 4.04 2.25 4.67
CA TRP A 54 4.57 2.60 3.34
C TRP A 54 4.39 4.08 2.98
N ALA A 55 3.31 4.71 3.45
CA ALA A 55 3.04 6.13 3.24
C ALA A 55 4.09 7.04 3.90
N ASP A 56 4.61 6.65 5.07
CA ASP A 56 5.65 7.40 5.79
C ASP A 56 6.92 7.52 4.93
N ALA A 57 7.18 6.52 4.08
CA ALA A 57 8.35 6.49 3.21
C ALA A 57 8.43 7.67 2.23
N ALA A 58 7.30 8.33 1.91
CA ALA A 58 7.28 9.55 1.10
C ALA A 58 8.00 10.75 1.73
N PHE A 59 8.09 10.75 3.07
CA PHE A 59 8.61 11.84 3.90
C PHE A 59 9.94 11.48 4.57
N MET A 60 10.39 10.24 4.44
CA MET A 60 11.65 9.76 5.02
C MET A 60 12.82 9.92 4.05
N THR A 61 14.03 9.87 4.62
CA THR A 61 15.28 9.63 3.88
C THR A 61 15.57 8.13 3.81
N ALA A 62 16.51 7.73 2.96
CA ALA A 62 16.96 6.33 2.91
C ALA A 62 17.49 5.86 4.27
N ALA A 63 18.24 6.72 4.97
CA ALA A 63 18.73 6.45 6.32
C ALA A 63 17.58 6.30 7.33
N GLY A 64 16.59 7.18 7.31
CA GLY A 64 15.44 7.09 8.23
C GLY A 64 14.59 5.83 7.99
N MET A 65 14.41 5.41 6.73
CA MET A 65 13.74 4.14 6.43
C MET A 65 14.58 2.93 6.85
N ALA A 66 15.90 3.01 6.68
CA ALA A 66 16.84 1.97 7.12
C ALA A 66 16.80 1.79 8.65
N GLU A 67 16.79 2.89 9.41
CA GLU A 67 16.59 2.88 10.87
C GLU A 67 15.23 2.29 11.26
N ALA A 68 14.14 2.72 10.61
CA ALA A 68 12.80 2.22 10.90
C ALA A 68 12.60 0.73 10.57
N THR A 69 13.42 0.18 9.68
CA THR A 69 13.39 -1.25 9.31
C THR A 69 14.50 -2.06 9.98
N GLY A 70 15.40 -1.43 10.74
CA GLY A 70 16.56 -2.08 11.37
C GLY A 70 17.57 -2.63 10.36
N LEU A 71 17.57 -2.12 9.12
CA LEU A 71 18.45 -2.57 8.04
C LEU A 71 19.58 -1.57 7.82
N PRO A 72 20.78 -2.00 7.41
CA PRO A 72 21.77 -1.10 6.86
C PRO A 72 21.22 -0.37 5.63
N THR A 73 21.50 0.92 5.49
CA THR A 73 21.03 1.74 4.34
C THR A 73 21.45 1.15 3.00
N THR A 74 22.64 0.56 2.91
CA THR A 74 23.13 -0.12 1.70
C THR A 74 22.31 -1.37 1.38
N THR A 75 21.96 -2.15 2.39
CA THR A 75 21.06 -3.31 2.25
C THR A 75 19.69 -2.85 1.78
N LEU A 76 19.10 -1.84 2.41
CA LEU A 76 17.81 -1.28 1.99
C LEU A 76 17.82 -0.88 0.51
N LEU A 77 18.84 -0.16 0.05
CA LEU A 77 18.96 0.25 -1.35
C LEU A 77 19.05 -0.95 -2.31
N ARG A 78 19.81 -1.99 -1.95
CA ARG A 78 19.90 -3.23 -2.75
C ARG A 78 18.57 -3.97 -2.82
N LEU A 79 17.83 -4.01 -1.72
CA LEU A 79 16.51 -4.63 -1.67
C LEU A 79 15.51 -3.85 -2.51
N LEU A 80 15.52 -2.52 -2.44
CA LEU A 80 14.69 -1.68 -3.29
C LEU A 80 15.03 -1.87 -4.77
N ALA A 81 16.31 -2.01 -5.13
CA ALA A 81 16.73 -2.30 -6.49
C ALA A 81 16.20 -3.66 -6.98
N ALA A 82 16.21 -4.69 -6.12
CA ALA A 82 15.61 -5.99 -6.44
C ALA A 82 14.09 -5.92 -6.64
N LEU A 83 13.41 -4.96 -5.99
CA LEU A 83 11.98 -4.68 -6.17
C LEU A 83 11.69 -3.78 -7.39
N GLY A 84 12.69 -3.46 -8.21
CA GLY A 84 12.55 -2.62 -9.41
C GLY A 84 12.77 -1.13 -9.19
N TYR A 85 13.21 -0.71 -7.99
CA TYR A 85 13.51 0.69 -7.69
C TYR A 85 15.03 0.93 -7.64
N PRO A 86 15.66 1.47 -8.70
CA PRO A 86 17.12 1.56 -8.80
C PRO A 86 17.78 2.44 -7.73
N ASN A 87 17.01 3.32 -7.10
CA ASN A 87 17.45 4.16 -6.00
C ASN A 87 16.25 4.54 -5.10
N PHE A 88 16.56 5.00 -3.88
CA PHE A 88 15.55 5.42 -2.92
C PHE A 88 14.65 6.56 -3.45
N ARG A 89 15.20 7.45 -4.29
CA ARG A 89 14.42 8.54 -4.89
C ARG A 89 13.28 8.01 -5.75
N SER A 90 13.54 7.04 -6.62
CA SER A 90 12.55 6.42 -7.51
C SER A 90 11.44 5.71 -6.73
N PHE A 91 11.81 5.00 -5.67
CA PHE A 91 10.87 4.42 -4.72
C PHE A 91 10.00 5.50 -4.06
N ARG A 92 10.63 6.57 -3.54
CA ARG A 92 9.93 7.68 -2.87
C ARG A 92 8.98 8.42 -3.81
N ASP A 93 9.37 8.65 -5.06
CA ASP A 93 8.52 9.26 -6.08
C ASP A 93 7.33 8.36 -6.42
N THR A 94 7.53 7.04 -6.50
CA THR A 94 6.44 6.08 -6.68
C THR A 94 5.47 6.11 -5.50
N VAL A 95 5.98 6.11 -4.27
CA VAL A 95 5.17 6.23 -3.04
C VAL A 95 4.36 7.54 -3.08
N ARG A 96 5.00 8.67 -3.41
CA ARG A 96 4.32 9.98 -3.52
C ARG A 96 3.26 10.01 -4.61
N ALA A 97 3.53 9.40 -5.76
CA ALA A 97 2.55 9.28 -6.84
C ALA A 97 1.34 8.47 -6.38
N GLN A 98 1.56 7.36 -5.67
CA GLN A 98 0.48 6.55 -5.09
C GLN A 98 -0.33 7.33 -4.05
N LEU A 99 0.32 8.12 -3.18
CA LEU A 99 -0.36 8.99 -2.22
C LEU A 99 -1.21 10.09 -2.88
N ARG A 100 -0.85 10.54 -4.08
CA ARG A 100 -1.66 11.51 -4.85
C ARG A 100 -2.84 10.86 -5.57
N SER A 101 -2.71 9.58 -5.90
CA SER A 101 -3.74 8.79 -6.60
C SER A 101 -4.74 8.10 -5.65
N THR A 102 -4.57 8.26 -4.34
CA THR A 102 -5.44 7.68 -3.30
C THR A 102 -6.33 8.73 -2.65
#